data_AF-A0A3D2VDJ9-F1
#
_entry.id   AF-A0A3D2VDJ9-F1
#
_cell.length_a   1.000
_cell.length_b   1.000
_cell.length_c   1.000
_cell.angle_alpha   90.00
_cell.angle_beta   90.00
_cell.angle_gamma   90.00
#
_symmetry.space_group_name_H-M   'P 1'
#
loop_
_entity.id
_entity.type
_entity.pdbx_description
1 polymer ?
#
loop_
_entity_poly.entity_id
_entity_poly.type
_entity_poly.pdbx_seq_one_letter_code
_entity_poly.pdbx_strand_id
1 'polypeptide(L)'
;QEDLARQKDRPREWLLSTDVVIELARTRPRDLQSLAMVDSIDKTTLKRRGEDLLAVIRASEYPTSDFTPIPKPARPDAALKALGNALWKHLGEVCEREGIPTSAVAPRDEIRALAAGERNLRILNGWRHTLVGESLLALASSADASRPC
;
A
#
# COMPACT_ATOMS: atom_id res chain seq x y z
N GLN A 1 18.52 -13.56 5.78
CA GLN A 1 19.87 -13.54 6.38
C GLN A 1 20.56 -12.25 5.94
N GLU A 2 20.46 -11.22 6.77
CA GLU A 2 21.01 -9.86 6.51
C GLU A 2 22.55 -9.80 6.63
N ASP A 3 23.17 -10.82 7.22
CA ASP A 3 24.59 -10.79 7.60
C ASP A 3 25.57 -10.84 6.42
N LEU A 4 25.19 -11.48 5.30
CA LEU A 4 26.05 -11.55 4.11
C LEU A 4 26.19 -10.21 3.37
N ALA A 5 25.25 -9.29 3.53
CA ALA A 5 25.27 -7.99 2.85
C ALA A 5 26.29 -7.03 3.47
N ARG A 6 26.52 -7.12 4.79
CA ARG A 6 27.52 -6.29 5.49
C ARG A 6 28.95 -6.66 5.14
N GLN A 7 29.22 -7.92 4.78
CA GLN A 7 30.59 -8.40 4.56
C GLN A 7 31.19 -8.01 3.20
N LYS A 8 30.38 -7.57 2.23
CA LYS A 8 30.84 -7.33 0.86
C LYS A 8 30.71 -5.89 0.34
N ASP A 9 30.28 -4.96 1.19
CA ASP A 9 30.17 -3.52 0.87
C ASP A 9 29.56 -3.26 -0.51
N ARG A 10 28.48 -4.00 -0.82
CA ARG A 10 27.75 -3.89 -2.08
C ARG A 10 26.26 -3.73 -1.78
N PRO A 11 25.57 -2.81 -2.49
CA PRO A 11 24.14 -2.63 -2.31
C PRO A 11 23.40 -3.94 -2.57
N ARG A 12 22.42 -4.25 -1.72
CA ARG A 12 21.55 -5.45 -1.76
C ARG A 12 21.00 -5.78 -3.16
N GLU A 13 20.74 -4.75 -3.96
CA GLU A 13 20.21 -4.88 -5.33
C GLU A 13 21.21 -5.48 -6.33
N TRP A 14 22.51 -5.47 -6.02
CA TRP A 14 23.52 -6.10 -6.89
C TRP A 14 23.66 -7.61 -6.68
N LEU A 15 23.01 -8.14 -5.64
CA LEU A 15 23.07 -9.56 -5.32
C LEU A 15 21.91 -10.34 -5.93
N LEU A 16 20.70 -9.79 -5.80
CA LEU A 16 19.47 -10.28 -6.43
C LEU A 16 18.51 -9.09 -6.52
N SER A 17 17.98 -8.82 -7.71
CA SER A 17 17.00 -7.75 -7.89
C SER A 17 15.70 -8.07 -7.13
N THR A 18 15.02 -7.04 -6.62
CA THR A 18 13.74 -7.22 -5.91
C THR A 18 12.69 -7.94 -6.77
N ASP A 19 12.67 -7.67 -8.07
CA ASP A 19 11.78 -8.34 -9.02
C ASP A 19 12.02 -9.85 -9.08
N VAL A 20 13.28 -10.28 -9.03
CA VAL A 20 13.67 -11.70 -8.98
C VAL A 20 13.17 -12.34 -7.69
N VAL A 21 13.31 -11.65 -6.55
CA VAL A 21 12.80 -12.15 -5.25
C VAL A 21 11.28 -12.36 -5.34
N ILE A 22 10.55 -11.40 -5.91
CA ILE A 22 9.09 -11.47 -6.05
C ILE A 22 8.70 -12.62 -6.99
N GLU A 23 9.41 -12.79 -8.10
CA GLU A 23 9.15 -13.87 -9.05
C GLU A 23 9.41 -15.24 -8.42
N LEU A 24 10.52 -15.41 -7.71
CA LEU A 24 10.84 -16.64 -6.96
C LEU A 24 9.81 -16.95 -5.88
N ALA A 25 9.32 -15.93 -5.18
CA ALA A 25 8.28 -16.11 -4.17
C ALA A 25 6.94 -16.58 -4.78
N ARG A 26 6.67 -16.22 -6.04
CA ARG A 26 5.47 -16.65 -6.80
C ARG A 26 5.63 -18.04 -7.39
N THR A 27 6.75 -18.32 -8.06
CA THR A 27 6.99 -19.57 -8.79
C THR A 27 7.38 -20.73 -7.87
N ARG A 28 8.06 -20.44 -6.75
CA ARG A 28 8.52 -21.42 -5.74
C ARG A 28 9.21 -22.64 -6.37
N PRO A 29 10.32 -22.44 -7.11
CA PRO A 29 11.04 -23.54 -7.76
C PRO A 29 11.60 -24.52 -6.72
N ARG A 30 11.51 -25.81 -7.00
CA ARG A 30 11.93 -26.90 -6.09
C ARG A 30 13.29 -27.51 -6.44
N ASP A 31 13.77 -27.23 -7.64
CA ASP A 31 14.97 -27.79 -8.23
C ASP A 31 15.66 -26.76 -9.14
N LEU A 32 16.92 -27.03 -9.50
CA LEU A 32 17.73 -26.11 -10.30
C LEU A 32 17.21 -25.91 -11.73
N GLN A 33 16.48 -26.87 -12.31
CA GLN A 33 15.91 -26.73 -13.65
C GLN A 33 14.74 -25.74 -13.60
N SER A 34 13.84 -25.91 -12.62
CA SER A 34 12.74 -24.97 -12.35
C SER A 34 13.26 -23.57 -12.02
N LEU A 35 14.38 -23.47 -11.30
CA LEU A 35 15.03 -22.19 -11.01
C LEU A 35 15.64 -21.56 -12.27
N ALA A 36 16.17 -22.36 -13.20
CA ALA A 36 16.73 -21.90 -14.47
C ALA A 36 15.68 -21.40 -15.47
N MET A 37 14.40 -21.76 -15.28
CA MET A 37 13.28 -21.27 -16.09
C MET A 37 12.81 -19.87 -15.68
N VAL A 38 13.32 -19.32 -14.58
CA VAL A 38 13.02 -17.95 -14.13
C VAL A 38 13.86 -16.99 -14.98
N ASP A 39 13.20 -16.28 -15.90
CA ASP A 39 13.85 -15.41 -16.90
C ASP A 39 14.67 -14.28 -16.24
N SER A 40 14.22 -13.81 -15.09
CA SER A 40 14.86 -12.71 -14.36
C SER A 40 16.19 -13.08 -13.70
N ILE A 41 16.59 -14.36 -13.65
CA ILE A 41 17.86 -14.80 -13.03
C ILE A 41 18.98 -14.89 -14.08
N ASP A 42 20.06 -14.16 -13.85
CA ASP A 42 21.25 -14.29 -14.68
C ASP A 42 21.95 -15.66 -14.49
N LYS A 43 22.47 -16.22 -15.58
CA LYS A 43 23.13 -17.54 -15.60
C LYS A 43 24.34 -17.63 -14.66
N THR A 44 25.00 -16.50 -14.36
CA THR A 44 26.18 -16.45 -13.49
C THR A 44 25.77 -16.58 -12.02
N THR A 45 24.69 -15.91 -11.63
CA THR A 45 24.08 -16.00 -10.30
C THR A 45 23.45 -17.36 -10.08
N LEU A 46 22.76 -17.92 -11.08
CA LEU A 46 22.24 -19.29 -11.01
C LEU A 46 23.34 -20.31 -10.70
N LYS A 47 24.48 -20.25 -11.41
CA LYS A 47 25.61 -21.16 -11.18
C LYS A 47 26.27 -20.98 -9.81
N ARG A 48 26.36 -19.75 -9.32
CA ARG A 48 27.08 -19.43 -8.08
C ARG A 48 26.24 -19.58 -6.83
N ARG A 49 24.91 -19.40 -6.94
CA ARG A 49 24.00 -19.24 -5.79
C ARG A 49 22.71 -20.06 -5.92
N GLY A 50 22.52 -20.84 -6.98
CA GLY A 50 21.29 -21.59 -7.22
C GLY A 50 20.94 -22.54 -6.07
N GLU A 51 21.94 -23.25 -5.54
CA GLU A 51 21.76 -24.14 -4.39
C GLU A 51 21.39 -23.38 -3.11
N ASP A 52 22.08 -22.27 -2.82
CA ASP A 52 21.75 -21.40 -1.67
C ASP A 52 20.31 -20.87 -1.76
N LEU A 53 19.88 -20.44 -2.96
CA LEU A 53 18.53 -19.95 -3.21
C LEU A 53 17.49 -21.05 -3.00
N LEU A 54 17.73 -22.26 -3.51
CA LEU A 54 16.85 -23.41 -3.30
C LEU A 54 16.76 -23.80 -1.82
N ALA A 55 17.87 -23.76 -1.08
CA ALA A 55 17.89 -24.04 0.35
C ALA A 55 17.02 -23.04 1.13
N VAL A 56 17.10 -21.74 0.80
CA VAL A 56 16.27 -20.70 1.42
C VAL A 56 14.78 -20.88 1.07
N ILE A 57 14.47 -21.19 -0.20
CA ILE A 57 13.08 -21.43 -0.64
C ILE A 57 12.49 -22.64 0.11
N ARG A 58 13.23 -23.75 0.23
CA ARG A 58 12.80 -24.94 0.99
C ARG A 58 12.61 -24.63 2.47
N ALA A 59 13.51 -23.87 3.07
CA ALA A 59 13.37 -23.44 4.47
C ALA A 59 12.10 -22.59 4.68
N SER A 60 11.67 -21.82 3.67
CA SER A 60 10.44 -21.02 3.74
C SER A 60 9.14 -21.84 3.63
N GLU A 61 9.18 -23.10 3.18
CA GLU A 61 7.99 -23.97 3.12
C GLU A 61 7.48 -24.36 4.52
N TYR A 62 8.35 -24.26 5.53
CA TYR A 62 8.04 -24.49 6.93
C TYR A 62 8.11 -23.16 7.68
N PRO A 63 7.03 -22.34 7.67
CA PRO A 63 7.04 -21.05 8.35
C PRO A 63 7.29 -21.27 9.84
N THR A 64 8.31 -20.59 10.36
CA THR A 64 8.61 -20.54 11.79
C THR A 64 7.38 -20.07 12.56
N SER A 65 7.25 -20.45 13.84
CA SER A 65 6.16 -20.04 14.73
C SER A 65 5.95 -18.52 14.80
N ASP A 66 6.97 -17.72 14.43
CA ASP A 66 6.95 -16.25 14.45
C ASP A 66 6.46 -15.61 13.14
N PHE A 67 6.06 -16.41 12.14
CA PHE A 67 5.52 -15.87 10.89
C PHE A 67 4.14 -15.23 11.14
N THR A 68 4.10 -13.90 11.14
CA THR A 68 2.84 -13.14 11.18
C THR A 68 2.45 -12.77 9.75
N PRO A 69 1.35 -13.33 9.20
CA PRO A 69 0.91 -12.97 7.85
C PRO A 69 0.52 -11.49 7.81
N ILE A 70 1.08 -10.76 6.85
CA ILE A 70 0.68 -9.38 6.59
C ILE A 70 -0.73 -9.43 5.97
N PRO A 71 -1.74 -8.77 6.57
CA PRO A 71 -3.08 -8.75 6.00
C PRO A 71 -3.02 -8.11 4.61
N LYS A 72 -3.68 -8.74 3.63
CA LYS A 72 -3.86 -8.12 2.32
C LYS A 72 -4.54 -6.76 2.53
N PRO A 73 -4.07 -5.67 1.91
CA PRO A 73 -4.79 -4.41 1.96
C PRO A 73 -6.20 -4.65 1.44
N ALA A 74 -7.21 -4.36 2.27
CA ALA A 74 -8.61 -4.55 1.89
C ALA A 74 -8.88 -3.75 0.61
N ARG A 75 -9.58 -4.36 -0.35
CA ARG A 75 -10.03 -3.65 -1.54
C ARG A 75 -10.90 -2.47 -1.06
N PRO A 76 -10.57 -1.22 -1.39
CA PRO A 76 -11.37 -0.09 -0.94
C PRO A 76 -12.79 -0.26 -1.46
N ASP A 77 -13.76 -0.21 -0.56
CA ASP A 77 -15.18 -0.24 -0.88
C ASP A 77 -15.48 0.80 -1.97
N ALA A 78 -16.11 0.37 -3.06
CA ALA A 78 -16.36 1.22 -4.22
C ALA A 78 -17.28 2.39 -3.83
N ALA A 79 -18.24 2.15 -2.93
CA ALA A 79 -19.12 3.19 -2.40
C ALA A 79 -18.33 4.21 -1.58
N LEU A 80 -17.43 3.73 -0.71
CA LEU A 80 -16.55 4.58 0.08
C LEU A 80 -15.62 5.44 -0.79
N LYS A 81 -15.06 4.87 -1.85
CA LYS A 81 -14.24 5.61 -2.83
C LYS A 81 -15.04 6.67 -3.57
N ALA A 82 -16.27 6.36 -3.97
CA ALA A 82 -17.17 7.31 -4.61
C ALA A 82 -17.50 8.49 -3.68
N LEU A 83 -17.81 8.20 -2.40
CA LEU A 83 -18.06 9.23 -1.39
C LEU A 83 -16.83 10.12 -1.17
N GLY A 84 -15.65 9.52 -1.00
CA GLY A 84 -14.41 10.28 -0.84
C GLY A 84 -14.06 11.15 -2.07
N ASN A 85 -14.53 10.79 -3.26
CA ASN A 85 -14.40 11.62 -4.46
C ASN A 85 -15.41 12.78 -4.47
N ALA A 86 -16.66 12.52 -4.09
CA ALA A 86 -17.69 13.55 -3.98
C ALA A 86 -17.31 14.63 -2.95
N LEU A 87 -16.86 14.22 -1.76
CA LEU A 87 -16.38 15.13 -0.71
C LEU A 87 -15.19 15.98 -1.18
N TRP A 88 -14.26 15.40 -1.94
CA TRP A 88 -13.12 16.14 -2.47
C TRP A 88 -13.49 17.14 -3.55
N LYS A 89 -14.45 16.79 -4.40
CA LYS A 89 -14.99 17.71 -5.41
C LYS A 89 -15.64 18.90 -4.73
N HIS A 90 -16.49 18.66 -3.72
CA HIS A 90 -17.15 19.70 -2.94
C HIS A 90 -16.13 20.60 -2.22
N LEU A 91 -15.09 20.02 -1.60
CA LEU A 91 -13.99 20.78 -1.02
C LEU A 91 -13.32 21.69 -2.06
N GLY A 92 -13.08 21.18 -3.27
CA GLY A 92 -12.51 21.95 -4.37
C GLY A 92 -13.38 23.15 -4.76
N GLU A 93 -14.69 22.96 -4.91
CA GLU A 93 -15.65 24.01 -5.26
C GLU A 93 -15.70 25.12 -4.20
N VAL A 94 -15.66 24.75 -2.91
CA VAL A 94 -15.59 25.73 -1.81
C VAL A 94 -14.25 26.45 -1.81
N CYS A 95 -13.15 25.73 -1.96
CA CYS A 95 -11.80 26.31 -1.98
C CYS A 95 -11.60 27.30 -3.14
N GLU A 96 -12.15 26.99 -4.31
CA GLU A 96 -12.09 27.85 -5.50
C GLU A 96 -12.86 29.15 -5.28
N ARG A 97 -14.04 29.09 -4.65
CA ARG A 97 -14.84 30.28 -4.31
C ARG A 97 -14.13 31.21 -3.32
N GLU A 98 -13.45 30.62 -2.34
CA GLU A 98 -12.79 31.37 -1.26
C GLU A 98 -11.34 31.76 -1.62
N GLY A 99 -10.83 31.32 -2.77
CA GLY A 99 -9.48 31.60 -3.24
C GLY A 99 -8.37 30.90 -2.44
N ILE A 100 -8.67 29.78 -1.78
CA ILE A 100 -7.74 29.05 -0.91
C ILE A 100 -7.31 27.75 -1.60
N PRO A 101 -6.01 27.38 -1.58
CA PRO A 101 -5.59 26.09 -2.11
C PRO A 101 -6.12 24.94 -1.26
N THR A 102 -6.67 23.91 -1.90
CA THR A 102 -7.21 22.70 -1.24
C THR A 102 -6.19 22.01 -0.32
N SER A 103 -4.90 22.03 -0.69
CA SER A 103 -3.80 21.48 0.09
C SER A 103 -3.58 22.18 1.45
N ALA A 104 -3.95 23.46 1.58
CA ALA A 104 -3.88 24.19 2.85
C ALA A 104 -5.05 23.85 3.79
N VAL A 105 -6.18 23.44 3.20
CA VAL A 105 -7.38 23.06 3.95
C VAL A 105 -7.26 21.64 4.48
N ALA A 106 -7.08 20.65 3.60
CA ALA A 106 -6.93 19.25 4.03
C ALA A 106 -6.21 18.37 2.99
N PRO A 107 -5.42 17.37 3.42
CA PRO A 107 -4.86 16.37 2.54
C PRO A 107 -5.93 15.38 2.06
N ARG A 108 -5.69 14.74 0.91
CA ARG A 108 -6.61 13.78 0.27
C ARG A 108 -7.00 12.63 1.20
N ASP A 109 -6.06 12.17 2.01
CA ASP A 109 -6.27 11.04 2.93
C ASP A 109 -7.17 11.41 4.11
N GLU A 110 -7.15 12.68 4.54
CA GLU A 110 -8.05 13.17 5.60
C GLU A 110 -9.51 13.19 5.12
N ILE A 111 -9.74 13.51 3.84
CA ILE A 111 -11.07 13.41 3.22
C ILE A 111 -11.53 11.94 3.04
N ARG A 112 -10.59 11.03 2.76
CA ARG A 112 -10.90 9.59 2.72
C ARG A 112 -11.25 9.05 4.10
N ALA A 113 -10.55 9.49 5.15
CA ALA A 113 -10.87 9.17 6.53
C ALA A 113 -12.27 9.69 6.90
N LEU A 114 -12.61 10.92 6.51
CA LEU A 114 -13.95 11.47 6.72
C LEU A 114 -15.03 10.61 6.05
N ALA A 115 -14.80 10.19 4.80
CA ALA A 115 -15.68 9.27 4.09
C ALA A 115 -15.83 7.93 4.81
N ALA A 116 -14.77 7.45 5.47
CA ALA A 116 -14.73 6.17 6.19
C ALA A 116 -15.44 6.19 7.54
N GLY A 117 -15.92 7.36 7.98
CA GLY A 117 -16.61 7.53 9.25
C GLY A 117 -15.76 8.19 10.34
N GLU A 118 -14.47 8.45 10.09
CA GLU A 118 -13.63 9.15 11.05
C GLU A 118 -14.16 10.58 11.28
N ARG A 119 -14.25 10.98 12.55
CA ARG A 119 -14.71 12.32 12.96
C ARG A 119 -13.65 13.10 13.75
N ASN A 120 -12.57 12.46 14.17
CA ASN A 120 -11.45 13.13 14.83
C ASN A 120 -10.44 13.66 13.79
N LEU A 121 -10.84 14.67 13.01
CA LEU A 121 -10.07 15.20 11.88
C LEU A 121 -9.89 16.72 12.02
N ARG A 122 -8.77 17.26 11.54
CA ARG A 122 -8.46 18.71 11.62
C ARG A 122 -9.41 19.53 10.75
N ILE A 123 -9.91 18.97 9.66
CA ILE A 123 -10.93 19.62 8.82
C ILE A 123 -12.23 19.90 9.57
N LEU A 124 -12.51 19.15 10.64
CA LEU A 124 -13.68 19.32 11.48
C LEU A 124 -13.42 20.20 12.71
N ASN A 125 -12.29 20.92 12.73
CA ASN A 125 -11.91 21.77 13.87
C ASN A 125 -11.58 23.20 13.43
N GLY A 126 -11.90 24.17 14.30
CA GLY A 126 -11.57 25.58 14.12
C GLY A 126 -12.12 26.18 12.83
N TRP A 127 -11.35 27.07 12.19
CA TRP A 127 -11.79 27.80 10.99
C TRP A 127 -12.11 26.90 9.80
N ARG A 128 -11.49 25.71 9.70
CA ARG A 128 -11.77 24.74 8.62
C ARG A 128 -13.17 24.15 8.74
N HIS A 129 -13.63 23.93 9.98
CA HIS A 129 -14.97 23.45 10.24
C HIS A 129 -16.01 24.45 9.73
N THR A 130 -15.83 25.72 10.09
CA THR A 130 -16.70 26.83 9.68
C THR A 130 -16.68 27.06 8.17
N LEU A 131 -15.52 26.87 7.53
CA LEU A 131 -15.39 27.06 6.07
C LEU A 131 -16.07 25.96 5.26
N VAL A 132 -15.82 24.69 5.62
CA VAL A 132 -16.19 23.55 4.77
C VAL A 132 -16.57 22.30 5.56
N GLY A 133 -16.14 22.15 6.81
CA GLY A 133 -16.40 20.96 7.62
C GLY A 133 -17.88 20.65 7.82
N GLU A 134 -18.73 21.65 8.08
CA GLU A 134 -20.19 21.44 8.23
C GLU A 134 -20.81 20.89 6.94
N SER A 135 -20.46 21.48 5.80
CA SER A 135 -20.97 21.06 4.50
C SER A 135 -20.50 19.65 4.11
N LEU A 136 -19.27 19.27 4.48
CA LEU A 136 -18.74 17.93 4.25
C LEU A 136 -19.40 16.89 5.16
N LEU A 137 -19.68 17.24 6.43
CA LEU A 137 -20.42 16.37 7.34
C LEU A 137 -21.85 16.13 6.86
N ALA A 138 -22.52 17.15 6.34
CA ALA A 138 -23.85 17.01 5.76
C ALA A 138 -23.83 16.04 4.56
N LEU A 139 -22.86 16.20 3.65
CA LEU A 139 -22.72 15.33 2.48
C LEU A 139 -22.34 13.88 2.85
N ALA A 140 -21.48 13.70 3.86
CA ALA A 140 -21.11 12.39 4.37
C ALA A 140 -22.31 11.67 5.01
N SER A 141 -23.11 12.39 5.81
CA SER A 141 -24.28 11.84 6.49
C SER A 141 -25.41 11.48 5.52
N SER A 142 -25.62 12.28 4.47
CA SER A 142 -26.62 11.97 3.43
C SER A 142 -26.25 10.73 2.61
N ALA A 143 -24.95 10.47 2.43
CA ALA A 143 -24.48 9.30 1.71
C ALA A 143 -24.56 8.01 2.54
N ASP A 144 -24.36 8.09 3.86
CA ASP A 144 -24.53 6.96 4.77
C ASP A 144 -26.00 6.47 4.80
N ALA A 145 -26.96 7.40 4.75
CA ALA A 145 -28.40 7.07 4.70
C ALA A 145 -28.82 6.29 3.44
N SER A 146 -28.01 6.32 2.37
CA SER A 146 -28.27 5.62 1.11
C SER A 146 -27.63 4.21 1.04
N ARG A 147 -26.92 3.76 2.08
CA ARG A 147 -26.30 2.43 2.11
C ARG A 147 -27.34 1.36 2.49
N PRO A 148 -27.70 0.43 1.59
CA PRO A 148 -28.50 -0.73 2.01
C PRO A 148 -27.69 -1.58 2.98
N CYS A 149 -28.34 -2.04 4.06
CA CYS A 149 -27.79 -2.90 5.10
C CYS A 149 -27.30 -4.25 4.56
#